data_AF-A0A7S3VYD0-F1
#
_entry.id   AF-A0A7S3VYD0-F1
#
_cell.length_a   1.000
_cell.length_b   1.000
_cell.length_c   1.000
_cell.angle_alpha   90.00
_cell.angle_beta   90.00
_cell.angle_gamma   90.00
#
_symmetry.space_group_name_H-M   'P 1'
#
loop_
_entity.id
_entity.type
_entity.pdbx_description
1 polymer ?
#
loop_
_entity_poly.entity_id
_entity_poly.type
_entity_poly.pdbx_seq_one_letter_code
_entity_poly.pdbx_strand_id
1 'polypeptide(L)'
;ARKVQKILAHKPDVVINRQLIYNYPEQMLADAGVMVIEHADFDGVERLSAVLGSDILSTFDSPELAKLGKCDLIEEMMIGEDKVIKFSGCNRNEACSIVLRGSGSHILDEAERSLHDAICVLVAAVKNHKIIYGGGNAEMRMSLA
;
A
#
# COMPACT_ATOMS: atom_id res chain seq x y z
N ALA A 1 -28.69 -6.82 0.24
CA ALA A 1 -28.95 -7.45 1.55
C ALA A 1 -28.10 -8.71 1.81
N ARG A 2 -28.32 -9.85 1.11
CA ARG A 2 -27.65 -11.14 1.44
C ARG A 2 -26.10 -11.07 1.47
N LYS A 3 -25.48 -10.35 0.54
CA LYS A 3 -24.01 -10.17 0.50
C LYS A 3 -23.48 -9.36 1.69
N VAL A 4 -24.16 -8.25 2.03
CA VAL A 4 -23.80 -7.39 3.16
C VAL A 4 -23.88 -8.15 4.48
N GLN A 5 -24.93 -8.96 4.66
CA GLN A 5 -25.05 -9.81 5.86
C GLN A 5 -23.89 -10.80 6.00
N LYS A 6 -23.40 -11.36 4.88
CA LYS A 6 -22.21 -12.22 4.91
C LYS A 6 -20.97 -11.44 5.32
N ILE A 7 -20.76 -10.25 4.76
CA ILE A 7 -19.64 -9.35 5.14
C ILE A 7 -19.70 -9.01 6.63
N LEU A 8 -20.88 -8.63 7.14
CA LEU A 8 -21.08 -8.32 8.56
C LEU A 8 -20.87 -9.53 9.48
N ALA A 9 -21.07 -10.76 8.99
CA ALA A 9 -20.78 -11.96 9.78
C ALA A 9 -19.28 -12.10 10.10
N HIS A 10 -18.39 -11.54 9.28
CA HIS A 10 -16.95 -11.48 9.56
C HIS A 10 -16.58 -10.40 10.59
N LYS A 11 -17.52 -9.49 10.94
CA LYS A 11 -17.30 -8.34 11.82
C LYS A 11 -16.06 -7.49 11.46
N PRO A 12 -15.93 -7.00 10.21
CA PRO A 12 -14.86 -6.09 9.84
C PRO A 12 -15.13 -4.67 10.35
N ASP A 13 -14.08 -3.94 10.76
CA ASP A 13 -14.17 -2.50 11.05
C ASP A 13 -14.08 -1.66 9.76
N VAL A 14 -13.29 -2.14 8.79
CA VAL A 14 -13.06 -1.48 7.48
C VAL A 14 -13.19 -2.50 6.35
N VAL A 15 -13.94 -2.14 5.31
CA VAL A 15 -14.11 -2.93 4.09
C VAL A 15 -13.50 -2.18 2.92
N ILE A 16 -12.56 -2.83 2.23
CA ILE A 16 -11.90 -2.28 1.05
C ILE A 16 -12.33 -3.11 -0.15
N ASN A 17 -12.93 -2.45 -1.14
CA ASN A 17 -13.37 -3.09 -2.37
C ASN A 17 -12.69 -2.45 -3.58
N ARG A 18 -12.24 -3.30 -4.51
CA ARG A 18 -11.68 -2.85 -5.79
C ARG A 18 -12.73 -2.23 -6.70
N GLN A 19 -13.94 -2.78 -6.63
CA GLN A 19 -15.05 -2.31 -7.45
C GLN A 19 -15.88 -1.26 -6.69
N LEU A 20 -16.71 -0.56 -7.44
CA LEU A 20 -17.72 0.35 -6.88
C LEU A 20 -18.70 -0.45 -6.01
N ILE A 21 -19.15 0.18 -4.93
CA ILE A 21 -20.20 -0.36 -4.07
C ILE A 21 -21.46 0.48 -4.32
N TYR A 22 -22.61 -0.18 -4.48
CA TYR A 22 -23.86 0.55 -4.62
C TYR A 22 -24.25 1.24 -3.30
N ASN A 23 -24.89 2.41 -3.40
CA ASN A 23 -25.30 3.23 -2.25
C ASN A 23 -26.12 2.46 -1.20
N TYR A 24 -26.97 1.52 -1.63
CA TYR A 24 -27.79 0.74 -0.69
C TYR A 24 -26.95 -0.18 0.21
N PRO A 25 -26.08 -1.06 -0.33
CA PRO A 25 -25.07 -1.78 0.47
C PRO A 25 -24.16 -0.89 1.32
N GLU A 26 -23.73 0.26 0.78
CA GLU A 26 -22.86 1.20 1.48
C GLU A 26 -23.53 1.77 2.74
N GLN A 27 -24.77 2.25 2.61
CA GLN A 27 -25.58 2.71 3.75
C GLN A 27 -25.77 1.61 4.80
N MET A 28 -26.04 0.38 4.38
CA MET A 28 -26.18 -0.75 5.31
C MET A 28 -24.88 -1.05 6.09
N LEU A 29 -23.72 -0.82 5.49
CA LEU A 29 -22.42 -0.99 6.15
C LEU A 29 -22.12 0.19 7.08
N ALA A 30 -22.44 1.41 6.66
CA ALA A 30 -22.31 2.61 7.47
C ALA A 30 -23.22 2.58 8.72
N ASP A 31 -24.47 2.14 8.58
CA ASP A 31 -25.42 1.93 9.69
C ASP A 31 -24.92 0.88 10.70
N ALA A 32 -24.12 -0.09 10.23
CA ALA A 32 -23.46 -1.08 11.06
C ALA A 32 -22.14 -0.61 11.68
N GLY A 33 -21.72 0.63 11.40
CA GLY A 33 -20.48 1.23 11.91
C GLY A 33 -19.21 0.79 11.16
N VAL A 34 -19.34 0.22 9.96
CA VAL A 34 -18.21 -0.27 9.15
C VAL A 34 -17.80 0.81 8.15
N MET A 35 -16.51 1.18 8.14
CA MET A 35 -15.97 2.10 7.14
C MET A 35 -15.80 1.39 5.80
N VAL A 36 -16.21 2.05 4.71
CA VAL A 36 -16.13 1.50 3.37
C VAL A 36 -15.20 2.33 2.52
N ILE A 37 -14.23 1.67 1.88
CA ILE A 37 -13.35 2.24 0.87
C ILE A 37 -13.64 1.52 -0.44
N GLU A 38 -14.20 2.24 -1.40
CA GLU A 38 -14.47 1.72 -2.73
C GLU A 38 -13.42 2.18 -3.75
N HIS A 39 -13.46 1.57 -4.94
CA HIS A 39 -12.59 1.92 -6.06
C HIS A 39 -11.10 1.87 -5.71
N ALA A 40 -10.69 0.90 -4.88
CA ALA A 40 -9.29 0.72 -4.55
C ALA A 40 -8.50 0.14 -5.74
N ASP A 41 -7.34 0.75 -6.03
CA ASP A 41 -6.46 0.32 -7.10
C ASP A 41 -5.95 -1.12 -6.93
N PHE A 42 -5.61 -1.76 -8.05
CA PHE A 42 -5.09 -3.13 -8.04
C PHE A 42 -3.85 -3.25 -7.15
N ASP A 43 -2.83 -2.44 -7.41
CA ASP A 43 -1.56 -2.45 -6.69
C ASP A 43 -1.73 -2.06 -5.22
N GLY A 44 -2.65 -1.14 -4.93
CA GLY A 44 -2.97 -0.70 -3.58
C GLY A 44 -3.49 -1.86 -2.72
N VAL A 45 -4.40 -2.67 -3.26
CA VAL A 45 -4.97 -3.82 -2.53
C VAL A 45 -3.92 -4.92 -2.30
N GLU A 46 -3.03 -5.17 -3.26
CA GLU A 46 -1.95 -6.15 -3.06
C GLU A 46 -0.96 -5.70 -1.98
N ARG A 47 -0.57 -4.42 -2.00
CA ARG A 47 0.29 -3.85 -0.95
C ARG A 47 -0.40 -3.89 0.42
N LEU A 48 -1.68 -3.57 0.49
CA LEU A 48 -2.45 -3.66 1.74
C LEU A 48 -2.51 -5.09 2.28
N SER A 49 -2.70 -6.08 1.42
CA SER A 49 -2.65 -7.50 1.78
C SER A 49 -1.29 -7.89 2.38
N ALA A 50 -0.19 -7.45 1.76
CA ALA A 50 1.17 -7.69 2.27
C ALA A 50 1.41 -7.01 3.63
N VAL A 51 1.01 -5.74 3.78
CA VAL A 51 1.22 -4.93 4.97
C VAL A 51 0.39 -5.39 6.17
N LEU A 52 -0.90 -5.69 5.94
CA LEU A 52 -1.84 -6.11 6.99
C LEU A 52 -1.80 -7.63 7.24
N GLY A 53 -1.28 -8.40 6.29
CA GLY A 53 -1.31 -9.87 6.30
C GLY A 53 -2.70 -10.45 6.11
N SER A 54 -3.59 -9.72 5.42
CA SER A 54 -4.95 -10.15 5.07
C SER A 54 -5.00 -10.88 3.73
N ASP A 55 -5.95 -11.79 3.56
CA ASP A 55 -6.17 -12.44 2.27
C ASP A 55 -7.14 -11.65 1.39
N ILE A 56 -6.84 -11.57 0.09
CA ILE A 56 -7.73 -10.95 -0.89
C ILE A 56 -8.81 -11.96 -1.25
N LEU A 57 -10.06 -11.65 -0.91
CA LEU A 57 -11.20 -12.52 -1.19
C LEU A 57 -11.90 -12.12 -2.47
N SER A 58 -12.15 -13.09 -3.35
CA SER A 58 -12.99 -12.92 -4.55
C SER A 58 -14.47 -13.13 -4.26
N THR A 59 -14.81 -13.91 -3.22
CA THR A 59 -16.18 -14.29 -2.88
C THR A 59 -16.41 -14.17 -1.37
N PHE A 60 -17.63 -13.77 -0.98
CA PHE A 60 -18.03 -13.52 0.40
C PHE A 60 -18.68 -14.74 1.09
N ASP A 61 -18.59 -15.92 0.48
CA ASP A 61 -19.41 -17.07 0.87
C ASP A 61 -18.77 -17.92 1.99
N SER A 62 -17.45 -17.80 2.16
CA SER A 62 -16.66 -18.70 3.02
C SER A 62 -15.94 -17.93 4.12
N PRO A 63 -16.57 -17.74 5.30
CA PRO A 63 -15.99 -16.97 6.39
C PRO A 63 -14.79 -17.61 7.08
N GLU A 64 -14.70 -18.92 7.08
CA GLU A 64 -13.65 -19.66 7.79
C GLU A 64 -12.29 -19.63 7.10
N LEU A 65 -12.25 -19.30 5.81
CA LEU A 65 -11.03 -19.25 4.99
C LEU A 65 -10.43 -17.84 4.91
N ALA A 66 -11.09 -16.84 5.50
CA ALA A 66 -10.74 -15.44 5.36
C ALA A 66 -9.85 -14.97 6.51
N LYS A 67 -8.57 -14.68 6.23
CA LYS A 67 -7.72 -14.00 7.20
C LYS A 67 -7.93 -12.49 7.14
N LEU A 68 -8.49 -11.94 8.22
CA LEU A 68 -8.63 -10.50 8.40
C LEU A 68 -7.28 -9.88 8.79
N GLY A 69 -6.98 -8.75 8.16
CA GLY A 69 -5.79 -7.95 8.46
C GLY A 69 -5.94 -7.21 9.78
N LYS A 70 -4.81 -6.84 10.39
CA LYS A 70 -4.77 -6.02 11.60
C LYS A 70 -3.91 -4.78 11.41
N CYS A 71 -4.43 -3.65 11.85
CA CYS A 71 -3.82 -2.33 11.83
C CYS A 71 -4.14 -1.64 13.16
N ASP A 72 -3.18 -0.92 13.74
CA ASP A 72 -3.38 -0.23 15.01
C ASP A 72 -4.16 1.07 14.84
N LEU A 73 -3.91 1.81 13.75
CA LEU A 73 -4.54 3.11 13.50
C LEU A 73 -4.82 3.31 12.01
N ILE A 74 -6.08 3.62 11.70
CA ILE A 74 -6.53 4.03 10.38
C ILE A 74 -7.06 5.46 10.51
N GLU A 75 -6.41 6.40 9.83
CA GLU A 75 -6.78 7.82 9.87
C GLU A 75 -6.92 8.38 8.45
N GLU A 76 -7.94 9.21 8.23
CA GLU A 76 -8.03 10.03 7.03
C GLU A 76 -7.26 11.32 7.28
N MET A 77 -6.19 11.53 6.52
CA MET A 77 -5.33 12.70 6.60
C MET A 77 -5.45 13.52 5.33
N MET A 78 -5.48 14.84 5.46
CA MET A 78 -5.40 15.75 4.33
C MET A 78 -3.94 16.12 4.06
N ILE A 79 -3.42 15.75 2.90
CA ILE A 79 -2.07 16.10 2.48
C ILE A 79 -2.16 17.14 1.36
N GLY A 80 -2.11 18.43 1.74
CA GLY A 80 -2.34 19.51 0.79
C GLY A 80 -3.84 19.67 0.55
N GLU A 81 -4.30 19.42 -0.68
CA GLU A 81 -5.72 19.45 -1.04
C GLU A 81 -6.32 18.03 -1.16
N ASP A 82 -5.47 16.99 -1.17
CA ASP A 82 -5.89 15.61 -1.34
C ASP A 82 -6.15 14.92 -0.01
N LYS A 83 -7.22 14.12 0.02
CA LYS A 83 -7.57 13.25 1.15
C LYS A 83 -6.92 11.89 0.94
N VAL A 84 -6.14 11.46 1.92
CA VAL A 84 -5.49 10.15 1.90
C VAL A 84 -5.85 9.37 3.16
N ILE A 85 -5.99 8.05 3.01
CA ILE A 85 -6.25 7.16 4.13
C ILE A 85 -4.93 6.51 4.51
N LYS A 86 -4.45 6.79 5.71
CA LYS A 86 -3.19 6.32 6.25
C LYS A 86 -3.43 5.16 7.21
N PHE A 87 -2.83 4.03 6.88
CA PHE A 87 -2.78 2.83 7.73
C PHE A 87 -1.45 2.83 8.49
N SER A 88 -1.49 2.89 9.82
CA SER A 88 -0.32 2.94 10.70
C SER A 88 -0.34 1.79 11.72
N GLY A 89 0.83 1.26 12.07
CA GLY A 89 0.93 0.13 13.00
C GLY A 89 0.42 -1.17 12.38
N CYS A 90 1.00 -1.53 11.23
CA CYS A 90 0.61 -2.73 10.51
C CYS A 90 1.47 -3.93 10.96
N ASN A 91 0.87 -5.10 11.04
CA ASN A 91 1.50 -6.27 11.68
C ASN A 91 2.72 -6.79 10.92
N ARG A 92 2.67 -6.86 9.58
CA ARG A 92 3.79 -7.40 8.77
C ARG A 92 4.82 -6.35 8.39
N ASN A 93 4.44 -5.08 8.24
CA ASN A 93 5.32 -3.98 7.81
C ASN A 93 6.23 -4.32 6.60
N GLU A 94 5.78 -5.22 5.71
CA GLU A 94 6.54 -5.69 4.54
C GLU A 94 6.51 -4.69 3.37
N ALA A 95 5.65 -3.69 3.42
CA ALA A 95 5.57 -2.62 2.43
C ALA A 95 5.36 -1.26 3.09
N CYS A 96 5.87 -0.23 2.41
CA CYS A 96 5.75 1.16 2.80
C CYS A 96 5.38 2.01 1.58
N SER A 97 4.66 3.10 1.82
CA SER A 97 4.31 4.09 0.80
C SER A 97 5.04 5.40 1.11
N ILE A 98 5.74 5.95 0.13
CA ILE A 98 6.40 7.26 0.22
C ILE A 98 5.59 8.24 -0.63
N VAL A 99 5.11 9.32 -0.01
CA VAL A 99 4.34 10.35 -0.70
C VAL A 99 5.30 11.47 -1.14
N LEU A 100 5.45 11.65 -2.44
CA LEU A 100 6.25 12.73 -3.02
C LEU A 100 5.36 13.95 -3.30
N ARG A 101 5.85 15.13 -2.97
CA ARG A 101 5.20 16.41 -3.29
C ARG A 101 6.21 17.35 -3.94
N GLY A 102 5.76 18.06 -4.96
CA GLY A 102 6.58 18.97 -5.75
C GLY A 102 5.73 20.05 -6.38
N SER A 103 6.38 21.13 -6.80
CA SER A 103 5.71 22.30 -7.39
C SER A 103 5.25 22.08 -8.84
N GLY A 104 5.78 21.08 -9.53
CA GLY A 104 5.42 20.75 -10.91
C GLY A 104 5.54 19.25 -11.18
N SER A 105 4.73 18.76 -12.11
CA SER A 105 4.69 17.33 -12.51
C SER A 105 6.05 16.82 -12.96
N HIS A 106 6.78 17.60 -13.77
CA HIS A 106 8.12 17.20 -14.24
C HIS A 106 9.13 16.98 -13.11
N ILE A 107 9.04 17.75 -12.02
CA ILE A 107 9.92 17.58 -10.85
C ILE A 107 9.51 16.34 -10.07
N LEU A 108 8.21 16.06 -9.95
CA LEU A 108 7.69 14.87 -9.30
C LEU A 108 8.11 13.60 -10.06
N ASP A 109 7.97 13.58 -11.37
CA ASP A 109 8.37 12.45 -12.21
C ASP A 109 9.87 12.14 -12.07
N GLU A 110 10.69 13.19 -12.03
CA GLU A 110 12.14 13.03 -11.86
C GLU A 110 12.51 12.61 -10.43
N ALA A 111 11.80 13.12 -9.42
CA ALA A 111 11.99 12.73 -8.03
C ALA A 111 11.61 11.26 -7.80
N GLU A 112 10.53 10.78 -8.43
CA GLU A 112 10.12 9.37 -8.37
C GLU A 112 11.21 8.47 -8.97
N ARG A 113 11.73 8.82 -10.15
CA ARG A 113 12.82 8.07 -10.80
C ARG A 113 14.09 8.06 -9.95
N SER A 114 14.49 9.24 -9.46
CA SER A 114 15.67 9.38 -8.61
C SER A 114 15.56 8.54 -7.32
N LEU A 115 14.38 8.50 -6.70
CA LEU A 115 14.13 7.70 -5.52
C LEU A 115 14.14 6.20 -5.83
N HIS A 116 13.55 5.80 -6.96
CA HIS A 116 13.57 4.41 -7.42
C HIS A 116 15.01 3.90 -7.62
N ASP A 117 15.85 4.67 -8.29
CA ASP A 117 17.25 4.33 -8.52
C ASP A 117 18.04 4.22 -7.21
N ALA A 118 17.82 5.17 -6.29
CA ALA A 118 18.44 5.13 -4.97
C ALA A 118 18.04 3.88 -4.17
N ILE A 119 16.76 3.50 -4.18
CA ILE A 119 16.28 2.28 -3.52
C ILE A 119 16.90 1.04 -4.16
N CYS A 120 16.99 0.97 -5.49
CA CYS A 120 17.62 -0.15 -6.20
C CYS A 120 19.09 -0.33 -5.79
N VAL A 121 19.85 0.76 -5.67
CA VAL A 121 21.24 0.73 -5.20
C VAL A 121 21.32 0.28 -3.73
N LEU A 122 20.43 0.77 -2.86
CA LEU A 122 20.38 0.35 -1.46
C LEU A 122 20.07 -1.15 -1.34
N VAL A 123 19.12 -1.67 -2.11
CA VAL A 123 18.80 -3.10 -2.15
C VAL A 123 20.02 -3.92 -2.60
N ALA A 124 20.75 -3.46 -3.61
CA ALA A 124 21.97 -4.12 -4.07
C ALA A 124 23.08 -4.09 -3.00
N ALA A 125 23.27 -2.96 -2.31
CA ALA A 125 24.26 -2.78 -1.25
C ALA A 125 23.95 -3.60 0.02
N VAL A 126 22.67 -3.77 0.35
CA VAL A 126 22.23 -4.63 1.46
C VAL A 126 22.39 -6.10 1.12
N LYS A 127 22.13 -6.50 -0.13
CA LYS A 127 22.35 -7.89 -0.59
C LYS A 127 23.84 -8.23 -0.74
N ASN A 128 24.65 -7.28 -1.17
CA ASN A 128 26.09 -7.45 -1.40
C ASN A 128 26.86 -6.27 -0.82
N HIS A 129 27.55 -6.49 0.29
CA HIS A 129 28.31 -5.46 1.02
C HIS A 129 29.64 -5.06 0.36
N LYS A 130 29.79 -5.28 -0.94
CA LYS A 130 30.97 -4.86 -1.70
C LYS A 130 30.75 -3.48 -2.29
N ILE A 131 31.62 -2.54 -1.94
CA ILE A 131 31.57 -1.15 -2.38
C ILE A 131 32.85 -0.85 -3.17
N ILE A 132 32.71 -0.11 -4.27
CA ILE A 132 33.83 0.43 -5.04
C ILE A 132 33.79 1.96 -5.01
N TYR A 133 34.94 2.60 -5.17
CA TYR A 133 34.99 4.06 -5.29
C TYR A 133 34.59 4.48 -6.70
N GLY A 134 33.63 5.41 -6.79
CA GLY A 134 33.16 5.99 -8.04
C GLY A 134 34.08 7.09 -8.58
N GLY A 135 33.53 7.95 -9.44
CA GLY A 135 34.25 9.09 -10.00
C GLY A 135 35.40 8.71 -10.93
N GLY A 136 35.30 7.58 -11.64
CA GLY A 136 36.34 7.11 -12.55
C GLY A 136 37.49 6.33 -11.87
N ASN A 137 37.47 6.17 -10.54
CA ASN A 137 38.56 5.50 -9.82
C ASN A 137 38.67 4.01 -10.20
N ALA A 138 37.55 3.30 -10.26
CA ALA A 138 37.56 1.88 -10.60
C ALA A 138 38.06 1.66 -12.03
N GLU A 139 37.59 2.48 -12.96
CA GLU A 139 37.94 2.45 -14.39
C GLU A 139 39.43 2.76 -14.60
N MET A 140 39.96 3.80 -13.94
CA MET A 140 41.38 4.17 -14.04
C MET A 140 42.28 3.07 -13.46
N ARG A 141 41.90 2.48 -12.33
CA ARG A 141 42.66 1.37 -11.74
C ARG A 141 42.68 0.13 -12.61
N MET A 142 41.61 -0.15 -13.36
CA MET A 142 41.57 -1.26 -14.32
C MET A 142 42.43 -1.00 -15.56
N SER A 143 42.53 0.25 -16.01
CA SER A 143 43.38 0.64 -17.17
C SER A 143 44.88 0.47 -16.89
N LEU A 144 45.29 0.60 -15.63
CA LEU A 144 46.68 0.45 -15.18
C LEU A 144 47.10 -1.01 -14.95
N ALA A 145 46.14 -1.94 -14.90
CA ALA A 145 46.35 -3.35 -14.64
C ALA A 145 46.59 -4.13 -15.94
#